data_AF-A0A9D6ZWC8-F1
#
_entry.id   AF-A0A9D6ZWC8-F1
#
_cell.length_a   1.000
_cell.length_b   1.000
_cell.length_c   1.000
_cell.angle_alpha   90.00
_cell.angle_beta   90.00
_cell.angle_gamma   90.00
#
_symmetry.space_group_name_H-M   'P 1'
#
loop_
_entity.id
_entity.type
_entity.pdbx_description
1 polymer ?
#
loop_
_entity_poly.entity_id
_entity_poly.type
_entity_poly.pdbx_seq_one_letter_code
_entity_poly.pdbx_strand_id
1 'polypeptide(L)'
;MSNDQRSSWNFRFRFALGAILALGWGFLFGVALVRANAYLIWWSLGALALLAFFGSALISFTFHLTLPEWHKIARLLALLLLAASGMIPGLAWALNAHELDAAQFVATTGAEVWDVEWIIAIAGLIAGTWTGWTHPPRRWFVTILGKILERPARLVETIGQAILWVPRKLIELARNAVQFFIALPGQIAMRLPRFNRPQRARVRLPKPQSPRALKNDNGVARVVGIVEDRCPYCLDVIKRKDPRGVKMCDVCHTPHHADCWSITGKCQVPHLNF
;
A
#
# COMPACT_ATOMS: atom_id res chain seq x y z
N MET A 1 0.96 19.36 -6.55
CA MET A 1 1.72 18.59 -5.55
C MET A 1 2.78 17.79 -6.27
N SER A 2 4.06 17.97 -5.90
CA SER A 2 5.14 17.09 -6.37
C SER A 2 4.95 15.68 -5.79
N ASN A 3 5.56 14.67 -6.42
CA ASN A 3 5.51 13.28 -5.93
C ASN A 3 5.99 13.16 -4.46
N ASP A 4 6.94 13.99 -4.05
CA ASP A 4 7.47 14.04 -2.68
C ASP A 4 6.45 14.56 -1.64
N GLN A 5 5.63 15.54 -2.01
CA GLN A 5 4.56 16.00 -1.11
C GLN A 5 3.47 14.94 -0.94
N ARG A 6 3.15 14.19 -2.00
CA ARG A 6 2.15 13.12 -1.95
C ARG A 6 2.63 11.94 -1.09
N SER A 7 3.92 11.60 -1.13
CA SER A 7 4.49 10.54 -0.28
C SER A 7 4.49 10.94 1.20
N SER A 8 4.83 12.19 1.53
CA SER A 8 4.79 12.71 2.91
C SER A 8 3.38 12.68 3.52
N TRP A 9 2.37 13.12 2.77
CA TRP A 9 0.98 13.08 3.26
C TRP A 9 0.47 11.66 3.49
N ASN A 10 0.78 10.73 2.57
CA ASN A 10 0.44 9.32 2.75
C ASN A 10 1.10 8.72 3.99
N PHE A 11 2.37 9.06 4.24
CA PHE A 11 3.08 8.62 5.43
C PHE A 11 2.41 9.12 6.72
N ARG A 12 2.15 10.43 6.82
CA ARG A 12 1.52 11.06 8.00
C ARG A 12 0.16 10.44 8.31
N PHE A 13 -0.67 10.26 7.28
CA PHE A 13 -1.99 9.66 7.45
C PHE A 13 -1.91 8.21 7.95
N ARG A 14 -1.04 7.40 7.35
CA ARG A 14 -0.83 5.99 7.74
C ARG A 14 -0.27 5.87 9.15
N PHE A 15 0.68 6.72 9.51
CA PHE A 15 1.24 6.78 10.86
C PHE A 15 0.16 7.17 11.88
N ALA A 16 -0.62 8.24 11.61
CA ALA A 16 -1.68 8.69 12.49
C ALA A 16 -2.74 7.60 12.72
N LEU A 17 -3.14 6.88 11.67
CA LEU A 17 -4.07 5.75 11.78
C LEU A 17 -3.48 4.64 12.65
N GLY A 18 -2.23 4.25 12.42
CA GLY A 18 -1.54 3.25 13.24
C GLY A 18 -1.44 3.68 14.71
N ALA A 19 -1.16 4.96 14.96
CA ALA A 19 -1.06 5.52 16.30
C ALA A 19 -2.42 5.52 17.04
N ILE A 20 -3.50 5.92 16.36
CA ILE A 20 -4.85 5.88 16.93
C ILE A 20 -5.24 4.45 17.31
N LEU A 21 -4.95 3.48 16.44
CA LEU A 21 -5.25 2.06 16.73
C LEU A 21 -4.43 1.53 17.90
N ALA A 22 -3.14 1.85 17.97
CA ALA A 22 -2.28 1.43 19.07
C ALA A 22 -2.68 2.07 20.42
N LEU A 23 -2.99 3.37 20.41
CA LEU A 23 -3.47 4.10 21.59
C LEU A 23 -4.82 3.57 22.07
N GLY A 24 -5.78 3.41 21.15
CA GLY A 24 -7.11 2.92 21.45
C GLY A 24 -7.08 1.51 22.02
N TRP A 25 -6.20 0.65 21.51
CA TRP A 25 -5.98 -0.66 22.08
C TRP A 25 -5.34 -0.63 23.46
N GLY A 26 -4.28 0.16 23.64
CA GLY A 26 -3.68 0.34 24.95
C GLY A 26 -4.72 0.74 25.98
N PHE A 27 -5.59 1.69 25.64
CA PHE A 27 -6.71 2.12 26.49
C PHE A 27 -7.66 0.98 26.83
N LEU A 28 -8.18 0.27 25.82
CA LEU A 28 -9.09 -0.86 26.02
C LEU A 28 -8.46 -1.97 26.86
N PHE A 29 -7.17 -2.22 26.65
CA PHE A 29 -6.41 -3.19 27.41
C PHE A 29 -6.28 -2.78 28.88
N GLY A 30 -5.91 -1.52 29.15
CA GLY A 30 -5.90 -0.94 30.50
C GLY A 30 -7.24 -1.08 31.22
N VAL A 31 -8.36 -0.86 30.51
CA VAL A 31 -9.71 -1.07 31.08
C VAL A 31 -9.99 -2.55 31.36
N ALA A 32 -9.66 -3.44 30.43
CA ALA A 32 -9.87 -4.87 30.56
C ALA A 32 -9.11 -5.44 31.76
N LEU A 33 -7.90 -4.94 32.02
CA LEU A 33 -7.06 -5.31 33.15
C LEU A 33 -7.73 -5.03 34.49
N VAL A 34 -8.20 -3.80 34.68
CA VAL A 34 -8.86 -3.42 35.94
C VAL A 34 -10.12 -4.25 36.15
N ARG A 35 -10.90 -4.47 35.09
CA ARG A 35 -12.12 -5.29 35.18
C ARG A 35 -11.81 -6.75 35.52
N ALA A 36 -10.86 -7.36 34.82
CA ALA A 36 -10.54 -8.76 35.08
C ALA A 36 -9.96 -8.96 36.49
N ASN A 37 -9.20 -7.99 37.01
CA ASN A 37 -8.76 -7.99 38.39
C ASN A 37 -9.96 -7.89 39.36
N ALA A 38 -10.89 -6.97 39.11
CA ALA A 38 -12.08 -6.83 39.95
C ALA A 38 -12.94 -8.12 39.99
N TYR A 39 -12.88 -8.93 38.93
CA TYR A 39 -13.66 -10.17 38.82
C TYR A 39 -12.87 -11.45 39.07
N LEU A 40 -11.55 -11.39 39.32
CA LEU A 40 -10.62 -12.46 39.76
C LEU A 40 -11.13 -13.93 39.61
N ILE A 41 -11.48 -14.32 38.40
CA ILE A 41 -11.81 -15.71 38.05
C ILE A 41 -10.66 -16.19 37.17
N TRP A 42 -10.03 -17.32 37.48
CA TRP A 42 -8.91 -17.87 36.69
C TRP A 42 -9.20 -17.96 35.17
N TRP A 43 -10.47 -18.09 34.79
CA TRP A 43 -10.93 -18.05 33.40
C TRP A 43 -10.77 -16.68 32.72
N SER A 44 -10.81 -15.57 33.47
CA SER A 44 -10.59 -14.22 32.94
C SER A 44 -9.13 -13.99 32.56
N LEU A 45 -8.17 -14.61 33.25
CA LEU A 45 -6.74 -14.53 32.91
C LEU A 45 -6.44 -15.17 31.55
N GLY A 46 -7.02 -16.33 31.25
CA GLY A 46 -6.88 -16.97 29.94
C GLY A 46 -7.50 -16.12 28.82
N ALA A 47 -8.67 -15.53 29.06
CA ALA A 47 -9.30 -14.62 28.11
C ALA A 47 -8.50 -13.33 27.90
N LEU A 48 -7.94 -12.75 28.97
CA LEU A 48 -7.04 -11.60 28.93
C LEU A 48 -5.77 -11.90 28.16
N ALA A 49 -5.13 -13.04 28.41
CA ALA A 49 -3.95 -13.49 27.69
C ALA A 49 -4.21 -13.59 26.19
N LEU A 50 -5.33 -14.20 25.78
CA LEU A 50 -5.72 -14.29 24.38
C LEU A 50 -6.02 -12.89 23.80
N LEU A 51 -6.74 -12.05 24.54
CA LEU A 51 -7.04 -10.69 24.14
C LEU A 51 -5.75 -9.88 23.93
N ALA A 52 -4.85 -9.89 24.92
CA ALA A 52 -3.53 -9.26 24.90
C ALA A 52 -2.72 -9.71 23.69
N PHE A 53 -2.62 -11.02 23.48
CA PHE A 53 -1.85 -11.59 22.38
C PHE A 53 -2.44 -11.21 21.01
N PHE A 54 -3.72 -11.53 20.78
CA PHE A 54 -4.33 -11.37 19.46
C PHE A 54 -4.55 -9.91 19.08
N GLY A 55 -4.93 -9.05 20.03
CA GLY A 55 -5.07 -7.63 19.73
C GLY A 55 -3.73 -6.96 19.49
N SER A 56 -2.70 -7.29 20.28
CA SER A 56 -1.34 -6.79 20.02
C SER A 56 -0.79 -7.28 18.68
N ALA A 57 -1.03 -8.56 18.34
CA ALA A 57 -0.67 -9.11 17.04
C ALA A 57 -1.40 -8.41 15.88
N LEU A 58 -2.70 -8.13 16.02
CA LEU A 58 -3.51 -7.43 15.02
C LEU A 58 -3.02 -5.99 14.79
N ILE A 59 -2.66 -5.29 15.84
CA ILE A 59 -2.15 -3.91 15.75
C ILE A 59 -0.76 -3.90 15.13
N SER A 60 0.11 -4.79 15.59
CA SER A 60 1.44 -4.95 15.02
C SER A 60 1.37 -5.26 13.53
N PHE A 61 0.46 -6.15 13.13
CA PHE A 61 0.17 -6.44 11.73
C PHE A 61 -0.35 -5.21 10.97
N THR A 62 -1.29 -4.47 11.55
CA THR A 62 -1.85 -3.24 10.92
C THR A 62 -0.78 -2.16 10.77
N PHE A 63 0.09 -2.00 11.76
CA PHE A 63 1.22 -1.07 11.72
C PHE A 63 2.26 -1.49 10.68
N HIS A 64 2.49 -2.80 10.53
CA HIS A 64 3.34 -3.35 9.49
C HIS A 64 2.81 -3.05 8.08
N LEU A 65 1.49 -3.20 7.87
CA LEU A 65 0.84 -2.88 6.60
C LEU A 65 0.84 -1.38 6.29
N THR A 66 0.73 -0.53 7.31
CA THR A 66 0.70 0.93 7.13
C THR A 66 2.10 1.52 6.94
N LEU A 67 3.13 0.94 7.53
CA LEU A 67 4.52 1.43 7.45
C LEU A 67 5.47 0.34 6.93
N PRO A 68 5.37 -0.07 5.65
CA PRO A 68 6.17 -1.18 5.13
C PRO A 68 7.68 -0.88 5.11
N GLU A 69 8.04 0.37 4.80
CA GLU A 69 9.43 0.82 4.62
C GLU A 69 10.20 1.04 5.92
N TRP A 70 9.52 1.05 7.07
CA TRP A 70 10.20 1.30 8.34
C TRP A 70 11.04 0.09 8.79
N HIS A 71 12.16 0.38 9.44
CA HIS A 71 12.96 -0.65 10.09
C HIS A 71 12.11 -1.43 11.10
N LYS A 72 12.26 -2.75 11.16
CA LYS A 72 11.43 -3.64 12.00
C LYS A 72 11.49 -3.25 13.48
N ILE A 73 12.69 -2.95 13.98
CA ILE A 73 12.91 -2.54 15.38
C ILE A 73 12.26 -1.20 15.68
N ALA A 74 12.38 -0.22 14.78
CA ALA A 74 11.77 1.10 14.98
C ALA A 74 10.24 1.02 15.05
N ARG A 75 9.63 0.15 14.24
CA ARG A 75 8.18 -0.12 14.32
C ARG A 75 7.77 -0.74 15.63
N LEU A 76 8.51 -1.76 16.08
CA LEU A 76 8.21 -2.44 17.34
C LEU A 76 8.31 -1.47 18.54
N LEU A 77 9.36 -0.65 18.57
CA LEU A 77 9.54 0.36 19.61
C LEU A 77 8.43 1.41 19.59
N ALA A 78 8.07 1.94 18.41
CA ALA A 78 6.97 2.90 18.29
C ALA A 78 5.64 2.30 18.77
N LEU A 79 5.35 1.04 18.42
CA LEU A 79 4.16 0.33 18.86
C LEU A 79 4.13 0.11 20.36
N LEU A 80 5.25 -0.31 20.95
CA LEU A 80 5.37 -0.49 22.40
C LEU A 80 5.09 0.82 23.13
N LEU A 81 5.71 1.92 22.69
CA LEU A 81 5.50 3.24 23.30
C LEU A 81 4.05 3.71 23.17
N LEU A 82 3.44 3.53 22.00
CA LEU A 82 2.05 3.93 21.77
C LEU A 82 1.07 3.09 22.60
N ALA A 83 1.22 1.76 22.61
CA ALA A 83 0.38 0.88 23.42
C ALA A 83 0.52 1.16 24.92
N ALA A 84 1.76 1.32 25.41
CA ALA A 84 2.04 1.70 26.80
C ALA A 84 1.36 3.03 27.17
N SER A 85 1.49 4.04 26.29
CA SER A 85 0.91 5.36 26.52
C SER A 85 -0.62 5.35 26.53
N GLY A 86 -1.28 4.46 25.77
CA GLY A 86 -2.73 4.27 25.81
C GLY A 86 -3.20 3.52 27.06
N MET A 87 -2.37 2.63 27.62
CA MET A 87 -2.72 1.82 28.78
C MET A 87 -2.87 2.64 30.06
N ILE A 88 -2.01 3.64 30.26
CA ILE A 88 -2.05 4.54 31.42
C ILE A 88 -3.44 5.22 31.60
N PRO A 89 -4.01 5.92 30.60
CA PRO A 89 -5.33 6.52 30.75
C PRO A 89 -6.45 5.47 30.86
N GLY A 90 -6.30 4.29 30.27
CA GLY A 90 -7.26 3.19 30.42
C GLY A 90 -7.33 2.67 31.86
N LEU A 91 -6.17 2.45 32.47
CA LEU A 91 -6.05 2.08 33.89
C LEU A 91 -6.64 3.17 34.79
N ALA A 92 -6.22 4.43 34.60
CA ALA A 92 -6.70 5.55 35.41
C ALA A 92 -8.22 5.70 35.32
N TRP A 93 -8.79 5.60 34.12
CA TRP A 93 -10.24 5.64 33.92
C TRP A 93 -10.96 4.51 34.65
N ALA A 94 -10.46 3.28 34.53
CA ALA A 94 -11.13 2.13 35.11
C ALA A 94 -10.99 2.07 36.64
N LEU A 95 -9.85 2.46 37.21
CA LEU A 95 -9.67 2.59 38.65
C LEU A 95 -10.66 3.61 39.22
N ASN A 96 -10.79 4.77 38.58
CA ASN A 96 -11.75 5.80 38.97
C ASN A 96 -13.21 5.32 38.82
N ALA A 97 -13.53 4.62 37.73
CA ALA A 97 -14.89 4.11 37.47
C ALA A 97 -15.34 3.03 38.46
N HIS A 98 -14.40 2.35 39.11
CA HIS A 98 -14.66 1.28 40.07
C HIS A 98 -14.31 1.67 41.52
N GLU A 99 -13.96 2.94 41.77
CA GLU A 99 -13.56 3.47 43.09
C GLU A 99 -12.45 2.63 43.75
N LEU A 100 -11.53 2.10 42.94
CA LEU A 100 -10.43 1.27 43.42
C LEU A 100 -9.24 2.15 43.81
N ASP A 101 -8.64 1.88 44.98
CA ASP A 101 -7.37 2.47 45.35
C ASP A 101 -6.25 1.94 44.45
N ALA A 102 -5.55 2.86 43.78
CA ALA A 102 -4.44 2.55 42.90
C ALA A 102 -3.30 1.83 43.65
N ALA A 103 -3.04 2.20 44.91
CA ALA A 103 -1.99 1.57 45.70
C ALA A 103 -2.35 0.11 46.02
N GLN A 104 -3.59 -0.13 46.43
CA GLN A 104 -4.09 -1.48 46.67
C GLN A 104 -4.09 -2.33 45.39
N PHE A 105 -4.52 -1.78 44.25
CA PHE A 105 -4.51 -2.47 42.96
C PHE A 105 -3.12 -2.97 42.56
N VAL A 106 -2.10 -2.11 42.71
CA VAL A 106 -0.71 -2.48 42.42
C VAL A 106 -0.21 -3.52 43.41
N ALA A 107 -0.56 -3.42 44.69
CA ALA A 107 -0.09 -4.33 45.73
C ALA A 107 -0.70 -5.74 45.65
N THR A 108 -1.98 -5.88 45.28
CA THR A 108 -2.67 -7.18 45.29
C THR A 108 -2.49 -7.97 44.00
N THR A 109 -2.32 -7.28 42.89
CA THR A 109 -2.43 -7.89 41.56
C THR A 109 -1.31 -7.44 40.62
N GLY A 110 -0.71 -6.28 40.89
CA GLY A 110 0.07 -5.53 39.93
C GLY A 110 1.42 -6.11 39.56
N ALA A 111 2.00 -7.07 40.29
CA ALA A 111 3.31 -7.61 39.93
C ALA A 111 3.20 -8.79 38.94
N GLU A 112 2.59 -9.90 39.35
CA GLU A 112 2.59 -11.12 38.54
C GLU A 112 1.68 -11.02 37.30
N VAL A 113 0.54 -10.33 37.42
CA VAL A 113 -0.37 -10.15 36.28
C VAL A 113 0.25 -9.21 35.25
N TRP A 114 0.90 -8.12 35.67
CA TRP A 114 1.64 -7.25 34.74
C TRP A 114 2.76 -7.99 34.04
N ASP A 115 3.58 -8.76 34.74
CA ASP A 115 4.74 -9.42 34.12
C ASP A 115 4.29 -10.42 33.06
N VAL A 116 3.31 -11.27 33.37
CA VAL A 116 2.80 -12.27 32.42
C VAL A 116 2.13 -11.60 31.22
N GLU A 117 1.37 -10.54 31.43
CA GLU A 117 0.65 -9.86 30.36
C GLU A 117 1.54 -9.01 29.47
N TRP A 118 2.56 -8.34 30.02
CA TRP A 118 3.56 -7.65 29.21
C TRP A 118 4.32 -8.63 28.35
N ILE A 119 4.71 -9.79 28.89
CA ILE A 119 5.36 -10.85 28.11
C ILE A 119 4.46 -11.32 26.97
N ILE A 120 3.16 -11.54 27.22
CA ILE A 120 2.20 -12.00 26.21
C ILE A 120 1.91 -10.91 25.17
N ALA A 121 1.76 -9.66 25.59
CA ALA A 121 1.57 -8.52 24.69
C ALA A 121 2.80 -8.30 23.80
N ILE A 122 4.01 -8.35 24.38
CA ILE A 122 5.28 -8.27 23.65
C ILE A 122 5.38 -9.44 22.67
N ALA A 123 5.07 -10.66 23.10
CA ALA A 123 5.06 -11.84 22.22
C ALA A 123 4.08 -11.65 21.05
N GLY A 124 2.89 -11.11 21.30
CA GLY A 124 1.91 -10.75 20.28
C GLY A 124 2.43 -9.68 19.31
N LEU A 125 3.07 -8.63 19.83
CA LEU A 125 3.69 -7.58 19.01
C LEU A 125 4.80 -8.15 18.12
N ILE A 126 5.69 -8.97 18.68
CA ILE A 126 6.77 -9.64 17.94
C ILE A 126 6.17 -10.57 16.87
N ALA A 127 5.19 -11.39 17.22
CA ALA A 127 4.52 -12.29 16.31
C ALA A 127 3.86 -11.54 15.13
N GLY A 128 3.24 -10.38 15.39
CA GLY A 128 2.67 -9.52 14.35
C GLY A 128 3.72 -8.89 13.42
N THR A 129 4.97 -8.69 13.89
CA THR A 129 6.08 -8.22 13.04
C THR A 129 6.76 -9.33 12.25
N TRP A 130 6.60 -10.60 12.65
CA TRP A 130 7.27 -11.71 12.00
C TRP A 130 6.43 -12.27 10.84
N THR A 131 6.89 -12.03 9.62
CA THR A 131 6.16 -12.36 8.40
C THR A 131 6.00 -13.86 8.15
N GLY A 132 6.89 -14.69 8.71
CA GLY A 132 6.95 -16.13 8.44
C GLY A 132 5.66 -16.88 8.82
N TRP A 133 5.16 -16.66 10.03
CA TRP A 133 3.92 -17.29 10.50
C TRP A 133 2.66 -16.55 10.07
N THR A 134 2.77 -15.27 9.71
CA THR A 134 1.62 -14.48 9.26
C THR A 134 1.30 -14.68 7.79
N HIS A 135 2.11 -15.39 6.98
CA HIS A 135 1.85 -15.58 5.55
C HIS A 135 0.50 -16.25 5.23
N PRO A 136 0.14 -17.41 5.81
CA PRO A 136 -1.16 -18.03 5.58
C PRO A 136 -2.33 -17.15 6.05
N PRO A 137 -2.36 -16.63 7.30
CA PRO A 137 -3.46 -15.78 7.73
C PRO A 137 -3.48 -14.43 7.02
N ARG A 138 -2.35 -13.87 6.55
CA ARG A 138 -2.32 -12.63 5.77
C ARG A 138 -3.08 -12.75 4.47
N ARG A 139 -2.90 -13.85 3.72
CA ARG A 139 -3.65 -14.07 2.46
C ARG A 139 -5.14 -14.17 2.76
N TRP A 140 -5.51 -14.93 3.78
CA TRP A 140 -6.89 -15.10 4.20
C TRP A 140 -7.52 -13.78 4.67
N PHE A 141 -6.84 -13.04 5.54
CA PHE A 141 -7.29 -11.77 6.11
C PHE A 141 -7.40 -10.68 5.05
N VAL A 142 -6.41 -10.54 4.15
CA VAL A 142 -6.50 -9.59 3.03
C VAL A 142 -7.67 -9.94 2.11
N THR A 143 -7.97 -11.22 1.91
CA THR A 143 -9.10 -11.65 1.07
C THR A 143 -10.44 -11.34 1.75
N ILE A 144 -10.58 -11.63 3.04
CA ILE A 144 -11.82 -11.38 3.79
C ILE A 144 -12.03 -9.90 4.04
N LEU A 145 -11.03 -9.21 4.58
CA LEU A 145 -11.09 -7.78 4.84
C LEU A 145 -11.26 -7.01 3.53
N GLY A 146 -10.60 -7.46 2.45
CA GLY A 146 -10.83 -6.97 1.10
C GLY A 146 -12.30 -7.07 0.72
N LYS A 147 -12.91 -8.25 0.80
CA LYS A 147 -14.35 -8.45 0.50
C LYS A 147 -15.29 -7.63 1.40
N ILE A 148 -14.97 -7.51 2.69
CA ILE A 148 -15.78 -6.75 3.66
C ILE A 148 -15.69 -5.24 3.38
N LEU A 149 -14.48 -4.72 3.11
CA LEU A 149 -14.24 -3.31 2.86
C LEU A 149 -14.55 -2.88 1.42
N GLU A 150 -14.62 -3.81 0.47
CA GLU A 150 -14.94 -3.50 -0.92
C GLU A 150 -16.34 -2.91 -1.08
N ARG A 151 -17.32 -3.36 -0.29
CA ARG A 151 -18.68 -2.81 -0.30
C ARG A 151 -18.74 -1.34 0.19
N PRO A 152 -18.23 -0.99 1.38
CA PRO A 152 -18.22 0.40 1.81
C PRO A 152 -17.29 1.26 0.97
N ALA A 153 -16.16 0.73 0.46
CA ALA A 153 -15.29 1.47 -0.46
C ALA A 153 -16.03 1.84 -1.76
N ARG A 154 -16.76 0.91 -2.37
CA ARG A 154 -17.62 1.20 -3.53
C ARG A 154 -18.73 2.18 -3.21
N LEU A 155 -19.31 2.12 -2.01
CA LEU A 155 -20.31 3.09 -1.56
C LEU A 155 -19.70 4.50 -1.47
N VAL A 156 -18.54 4.64 -0.83
CA VAL A 156 -17.81 5.92 -0.71
C VAL A 156 -17.39 6.44 -2.08
N GLU A 157 -16.94 5.58 -2.98
CA GLU A 157 -16.60 5.95 -4.35
C GLU A 157 -17.86 6.42 -5.11
N THR A 158 -18.98 5.73 -4.96
CA THR A 158 -20.27 6.12 -5.59
C THR A 158 -20.75 7.46 -5.06
N ILE A 159 -20.70 7.67 -3.74
CA ILE A 159 -21.07 8.94 -3.09
C ILE A 159 -20.10 10.04 -3.53
N GLY A 160 -18.80 9.77 -3.56
CA GLY A 160 -17.78 10.72 -4.00
C GLY A 160 -17.98 11.12 -5.46
N GLN A 161 -18.28 10.17 -6.35
CA GLN A 161 -18.62 10.46 -7.74
C GLN A 161 -19.91 11.27 -7.84
N ALA A 162 -20.94 10.98 -7.04
CA ALA A 162 -22.18 11.75 -7.03
C ALA A 162 -21.98 13.20 -6.54
N ILE A 163 -21.19 13.40 -5.49
CA ILE A 163 -20.86 14.73 -4.94
C ILE A 163 -20.00 15.53 -5.94
N LEU A 164 -19.02 14.89 -6.57
CA LEU A 164 -18.14 15.53 -7.56
C LEU A 164 -18.79 15.70 -8.94
N TRP A 165 -19.91 15.02 -9.22
CA TRP A 165 -20.64 15.12 -10.48
C TRP A 165 -21.25 16.52 -10.65
N VAL A 166 -21.85 17.09 -9.61
CA VAL A 166 -22.48 18.42 -9.62
C VAL A 166 -21.50 19.53 -10.04
N PRO A 167 -20.32 19.70 -9.40
CA PRO A 167 -19.36 20.72 -9.81
C PRO A 167 -18.77 20.46 -11.20
N ARG A 168 -18.55 19.20 -11.61
CA ARG A 168 -18.10 18.89 -12.97
C ARG A 168 -19.09 19.32 -14.04
N LYS A 169 -20.38 18.99 -13.84
CA LYS A 169 -21.49 19.40 -14.73
C LYS A 169 -21.60 20.92 -14.81
N LEU A 170 -21.44 21.64 -13.69
CA LEU A 170 -21.43 23.10 -13.66
C LEU A 170 -20.25 23.69 -14.44
N ILE A 171 -19.05 23.12 -14.31
CA ILE A 171 -17.86 23.55 -15.07
C ILE A 171 -18.05 23.30 -16.57
N GLU A 172 -18.62 22.16 -16.96
CA GLU A 172 -18.93 21.86 -18.37
C GLU A 172 -19.99 22.80 -18.94
N LEU A 173 -21.06 23.08 -18.19
CA LEU A 173 -22.09 24.05 -18.58
C LEU A 173 -21.49 25.46 -18.73
N ALA A 174 -20.66 25.89 -17.79
CA ALA A 174 -19.97 27.17 -17.86
C ALA A 174 -19.04 27.25 -19.08
N ARG A 175 -18.27 26.19 -19.36
CA ARG A 175 -17.40 26.11 -20.54
C ARG A 175 -18.18 26.19 -21.84
N ASN A 176 -19.29 25.46 -21.94
CA ASN A 176 -20.14 25.47 -23.14
C ASN A 176 -20.82 26.83 -23.33
N ALA A 177 -21.26 27.47 -22.24
CA ALA A 177 -21.81 28.83 -22.30
C ALA A 177 -20.75 29.83 -22.78
N VAL A 178 -19.53 29.78 -22.23
CA VAL A 178 -18.41 30.63 -22.68
C VAL A 178 -18.10 30.41 -24.17
N GLN A 179 -18.04 29.15 -24.63
CA GLN A 179 -17.84 28.85 -26.05
C GLN A 179 -18.97 29.38 -26.94
N PHE A 180 -20.22 29.30 -26.49
CA PHE A 180 -21.37 29.86 -27.20
C PHE A 180 -21.27 31.38 -27.33
N PHE A 181 -20.93 32.09 -26.25
CA PHE A 181 -20.74 33.55 -26.28
C PHE A 181 -19.55 33.99 -27.13
N ILE A 182 -18.43 33.25 -27.10
CA ILE A 182 -17.27 33.52 -27.97
C ILE A 182 -17.58 33.25 -29.45
N ALA A 183 -18.51 32.33 -29.76
CA ALA A 183 -18.90 32.02 -31.13
C ALA A 183 -19.93 33.01 -31.73
N LEU A 184 -20.53 33.90 -30.92
CA LEU A 184 -21.58 34.82 -31.38
C LEU A 184 -21.11 36.06 -32.17
N PRO A 185 -19.95 36.70 -31.92
CA PRO A 185 -19.53 37.88 -32.66
C PRO A 185 -18.64 37.48 -33.85
N GLY A 186 -19.24 37.05 -34.96
CA GLY A 186 -18.44 36.82 -36.18
C GLY A 186 -19.09 36.12 -37.37
N GLN A 187 -20.37 35.73 -37.32
CA GLN A 187 -21.00 35.05 -38.47
C GLN A 187 -21.52 35.98 -39.59
N ILE A 188 -21.15 37.27 -39.58
CA ILE A 188 -21.22 38.13 -40.77
C ILE A 188 -19.84 38.16 -41.46
N ALA A 189 -19.24 36.99 -41.67
CA ALA A 189 -18.10 36.86 -42.57
C ALA A 189 -18.65 36.47 -43.94
N MET A 190 -18.63 37.42 -44.87
CA MET A 190 -18.99 37.23 -46.28
C MET A 190 -18.39 35.92 -46.80
N ARG A 191 -19.25 34.98 -47.22
CA ARG A 191 -18.84 33.77 -47.95
C ARG A 191 -18.14 34.20 -49.24
N LEU A 192 -16.81 34.26 -49.21
CA LEU A 192 -16.05 34.27 -50.44
C LEU A 192 -16.23 32.91 -51.14
N PRO A 193 -16.46 32.89 -52.46
CA PRO A 193 -16.63 31.66 -53.22
C PRO A 193 -15.37 30.80 -53.08
N ARG A 194 -15.54 29.58 -52.57
CA ARG A 194 -14.48 28.57 -52.50
C ARG A 194 -13.98 28.30 -53.91
N PHE A 195 -12.76 28.74 -54.21
CA PHE A 195 -12.05 28.28 -55.40
C PHE A 195 -11.82 26.77 -55.27
N ASN A 196 -12.36 26.05 -56.27
CA ASN A 196 -12.36 24.61 -56.38
C ASN A 196 -10.91 24.15 -56.58
N ARG A 197 -10.26 23.70 -55.51
CA ARG A 197 -8.89 23.16 -55.59
C ARG A 197 -8.97 21.82 -56.32
N PRO A 198 -8.27 21.63 -57.46
CA PRO A 198 -8.33 20.39 -58.21
C PRO A 198 -7.88 19.23 -57.32
N GLN A 199 -8.77 18.24 -57.17
CA GLN A 199 -8.50 17.00 -56.46
C GLN A 199 -7.35 16.28 -57.16
N ARG A 200 -6.14 16.34 -56.59
CA ARG A 200 -5.03 15.48 -57.04
C ARG A 200 -5.48 14.04 -56.88
N ALA A 201 -5.40 13.30 -57.99
CA ALA A 201 -5.71 11.88 -58.07
C ALA A 201 -4.96 11.13 -56.96
N ARG A 202 -5.70 10.57 -56.01
CA ARG A 202 -5.14 9.70 -54.98
C ARG A 202 -4.67 8.41 -55.67
N VAL A 203 -3.36 8.26 -55.77
CA VAL A 203 -2.72 7.00 -56.13
C VAL A 203 -3.20 5.93 -55.14
N ARG A 204 -3.98 4.97 -55.64
CA ARG A 204 -4.47 3.83 -54.85
C ARG A 204 -3.29 2.89 -54.60
N LEU A 205 -2.69 3.00 -53.43
CA LEU A 205 -1.74 2.00 -52.96
C LEU A 205 -2.45 0.64 -52.80
N PRO A 206 -1.81 -0.49 -53.18
CA PRO A 206 -2.36 -1.82 -53.02
C PRO A 206 -2.70 -2.07 -51.54
N LYS A 207 -3.91 -2.54 -51.29
CA LYS A 207 -4.39 -2.84 -49.93
C LYS A 207 -3.55 -3.99 -49.36
N PRO A 208 -2.78 -3.79 -48.27
CA PRO A 208 -2.00 -4.87 -47.68
C PRO A 208 -2.94 -6.00 -47.26
N GLN A 209 -2.61 -7.23 -47.66
CA GLN A 209 -3.36 -8.42 -47.29
C GLN A 209 -3.29 -8.58 -45.78
N SER A 210 -4.42 -8.37 -45.10
CA SER A 210 -4.50 -8.57 -43.65
C SER A 210 -4.25 -10.04 -43.33
N PRO A 211 -3.35 -10.37 -42.38
CA PRO A 211 -3.09 -11.75 -42.00
C PRO A 211 -4.39 -12.44 -41.57
N ARG A 212 -4.60 -13.65 -42.10
CA ARG A 212 -5.74 -14.53 -41.75
C ARG A 212 -5.83 -14.64 -40.23
N ALA A 213 -6.97 -14.26 -39.68
CA ALA A 213 -7.26 -14.40 -38.25
C ALA A 213 -7.13 -15.88 -37.86
N LEU A 214 -6.10 -16.19 -37.06
CA LEU A 214 -5.94 -17.49 -36.43
C LEU A 214 -7.12 -17.70 -35.47
N LYS A 215 -7.74 -18.87 -35.60
CA LYS A 215 -8.89 -19.33 -34.84
C LYS A 215 -8.55 -19.31 -33.35
N ASN A 216 -9.39 -18.61 -32.59
CA ASN A 216 -9.16 -18.22 -31.21
C ASN A 216 -9.49 -19.40 -30.27
N ASP A 217 -8.51 -20.25 -30.01
CA ASP A 217 -8.60 -21.29 -28.98
C ASP A 217 -8.39 -20.61 -27.61
N ASN A 218 -9.50 -20.38 -26.89
CA ASN A 218 -9.56 -20.10 -25.45
C ASN A 218 -8.54 -19.09 -24.89
N GLY A 219 -8.60 -17.84 -25.36
CA GLY A 219 -8.82 -16.68 -24.50
C GLY A 219 -7.79 -16.31 -23.41
N VAL A 220 -6.60 -16.91 -23.39
CA VAL A 220 -5.49 -16.43 -22.55
C VAL A 220 -4.51 -15.72 -23.46
N ALA A 221 -4.62 -14.39 -23.52
CA ALA A 221 -3.60 -13.54 -24.11
C ALA A 221 -2.29 -13.72 -23.31
N ARG A 222 -1.43 -14.66 -23.73
CA ARG A 222 -0.06 -14.71 -23.24
C ARG A 222 0.72 -13.61 -23.93
N VAL A 223 1.09 -12.59 -23.17
CA VAL A 223 2.13 -11.65 -23.58
C VAL A 223 3.43 -12.44 -23.61
N VAL A 224 3.79 -12.98 -24.77
CA VAL A 224 5.13 -13.53 -25.02
C VAL A 224 6.02 -12.34 -25.32
N GLY A 225 6.46 -11.66 -24.25
CA GLY A 225 7.51 -10.66 -24.38
C GLY A 225 8.80 -11.37 -24.74
N ILE A 226 9.29 -11.17 -25.97
CA ILE A 226 10.66 -11.53 -26.30
C ILE A 226 11.53 -10.54 -25.53
N VAL A 227 12.05 -10.97 -24.38
CA VAL A 227 12.95 -10.15 -23.57
C VAL A 227 14.31 -10.15 -24.27
N GLU A 228 14.67 -9.01 -24.84
CA GLU A 228 16.02 -8.78 -25.37
C GLU A 228 16.94 -8.40 -24.22
N ASP A 229 17.98 -9.21 -23.98
CA ASP A 229 19.04 -8.86 -23.06
C ASP A 229 19.93 -7.79 -23.71
N ARG A 230 20.12 -6.65 -23.05
CA ARG A 230 20.97 -5.55 -23.54
C ARG A 230 22.13 -5.30 -22.60
N CYS A 231 23.31 -5.05 -23.17
CA CYS A 231 24.50 -4.72 -22.39
C CYS A 231 24.33 -3.35 -21.72
N PRO A 232 24.50 -3.22 -20.39
CA PRO A 232 24.40 -1.93 -19.70
C PRO A 232 25.41 -0.87 -20.17
N TYR A 233 26.53 -1.29 -20.76
CA TYR A 233 27.60 -0.39 -21.19
C TYR A 233 27.37 0.23 -22.57
N CYS A 234 27.07 -0.60 -23.57
CA CYS A 234 26.93 -0.16 -24.95
C CYS A 234 25.49 -0.13 -25.44
N LEU A 235 24.52 -0.63 -24.66
CA LEU A 235 23.09 -0.73 -24.97
C LEU A 235 22.74 -1.61 -26.20
N ASP A 236 23.75 -2.29 -26.77
CA ASP A 236 23.58 -3.31 -27.80
C ASP A 236 22.93 -4.58 -27.23
N VAL A 237 22.17 -5.27 -28.07
CA VAL A 237 21.53 -6.56 -27.74
C VAL A 237 22.59 -7.65 -27.66
N ILE A 238 22.63 -8.38 -26.55
CA ILE A 238 23.53 -9.50 -26.33
C ILE A 238 22.87 -10.77 -26.83
N LYS A 239 23.50 -11.46 -27.78
CA LYS A 239 23.10 -12.80 -28.20
C LYS A 239 23.85 -13.85 -27.38
N ARG A 240 23.22 -15.01 -27.12
CA ARG A 240 23.88 -16.13 -26.40
C ARG A 240 25.20 -16.61 -27.03
N LYS A 241 25.38 -16.38 -28.34
CA LYS A 241 26.61 -16.68 -29.09
C LYS A 241 27.15 -15.39 -29.74
N ASP A 242 27.26 -14.33 -28.94
CA ASP A 242 27.81 -13.08 -29.44
C ASP A 242 29.30 -13.26 -29.80
N PRO A 243 29.76 -12.82 -30.99
CA PRO A 243 31.16 -12.92 -31.38
C PRO A 243 32.12 -12.15 -30.46
N ARG A 244 31.64 -11.11 -29.75
CA ARG A 244 32.43 -10.37 -28.75
C ARG A 244 32.65 -11.17 -27.46
N GLY A 245 31.97 -12.32 -27.30
CA GLY A 245 31.90 -13.08 -26.06
C GLY A 245 30.92 -12.46 -25.06
N VAL A 246 30.42 -13.29 -24.14
CA VAL A 246 29.46 -12.87 -23.11
C VAL A 246 30.03 -13.18 -21.73
N LYS A 247 30.02 -12.19 -20.84
CA LYS A 247 30.38 -12.32 -19.43
C LYS A 247 29.15 -12.07 -18.55
N MET A 248 28.87 -13.00 -17.66
CA MET A 248 27.80 -12.85 -16.67
C MET A 248 28.37 -12.19 -15.42
N CYS A 249 27.64 -11.24 -14.83
CA CYS A 249 28.00 -10.70 -13.52
C CYS A 249 27.71 -11.74 -12.43
N ASP A 250 28.68 -11.99 -11.55
CA ASP A 250 28.57 -13.00 -10.48
C ASP A 250 27.56 -12.61 -9.37
N VAL A 251 27.14 -11.33 -9.33
CA VAL A 251 26.19 -10.81 -8.32
C VAL A 251 24.76 -10.79 -8.89
N CYS A 252 24.52 -10.05 -9.98
CA CYS A 252 23.18 -9.86 -10.53
C CYS A 252 22.83 -10.77 -11.71
N HIS A 253 23.78 -11.58 -12.20
CA HIS A 253 23.61 -12.44 -13.39
C HIS A 253 23.13 -11.70 -14.65
N THR A 254 23.34 -10.39 -14.73
CA THR A 254 23.07 -9.63 -15.95
C THR A 254 24.17 -9.93 -16.97
N PRO A 255 23.84 -10.25 -18.24
CA PRO A 255 24.83 -10.48 -19.28
C PRO A 255 25.49 -9.17 -19.72
N HIS A 256 26.78 -9.22 -20.03
CA HIS A 256 27.57 -8.14 -20.59
C HIS A 256 28.39 -8.66 -21.78
N HIS A 257 28.72 -7.80 -22.75
CA HIS A 257 29.74 -8.18 -23.74
C HIS A 257 31.11 -8.28 -23.05
N ALA A 258 31.91 -9.28 -23.40
CA ALA A 258 33.18 -9.55 -22.73
C ALA A 258 34.21 -8.42 -22.92
N ASP A 259 34.16 -7.70 -24.05
CA ASP A 259 34.96 -6.51 -24.34
C ASP A 259 34.58 -5.31 -23.44
N CYS A 260 33.29 -5.05 -23.25
CA CYS A 260 32.82 -4.01 -22.37
C CYS A 260 33.15 -4.33 -20.89
N TRP A 261 33.11 -5.62 -20.54
CA TRP A 261 33.49 -6.10 -19.22
C TRP A 261 35.00 -5.96 -18.96
N SER A 262 35.86 -6.24 -19.95
CA SER A 262 37.31 -6.14 -19.77
C SER A 262 37.79 -4.70 -19.57
N ILE A 263 37.07 -3.71 -20.12
CA ILE A 263 37.36 -2.28 -19.92
C ILE A 263 36.96 -1.83 -18.50
N THR A 264 35.77 -2.21 -18.04
CA THR A 264 35.19 -1.70 -16.78
C THR A 264 35.59 -2.52 -15.56
N GLY A 265 35.81 -3.82 -15.72
CA GLY A 265 36.24 -4.77 -14.69
C GLY A 265 35.19 -5.12 -13.61
N LYS A 266 34.05 -4.43 -13.57
CA LYS A 266 32.98 -4.62 -12.58
C LYS A 266 31.63 -4.25 -13.16
N CYS A 267 30.51 -4.77 -12.63
CA CYS A 267 29.15 -4.42 -13.07
C CYS A 267 28.73 -3.01 -12.57
N GLN A 268 28.10 -2.21 -13.43
CA GLN A 268 27.53 -0.90 -13.07
C GLN A 268 26.05 -0.94 -12.70
N VAL A 269 25.40 -2.10 -12.82
CA VAL A 269 24.01 -2.26 -12.36
C VAL A 269 24.00 -2.15 -10.83
N PRO A 270 23.19 -1.26 -10.23
CA PRO A 270 23.10 -1.15 -8.78
C PRO A 270 22.66 -2.47 -8.15
N HIS A 271 23.55 -3.08 -7.37
CA HIS A 271 23.21 -4.25 -6.57
C HIS A 271 22.54 -3.77 -5.29
N LEU A 272 21.23 -3.95 -5.17
CA LEU A 272 20.50 -3.68 -3.91
C LEU A 272 20.87 -4.79 -2.91
N ASN A 273 21.91 -4.54 -2.11
CA ASN A 273 22.35 -5.27 -0.91
C ASN A 273 22.38 -6.81 -1.03
N PHE A 274 23.54 -7.35 -1.41
CA PHE A 274 23.98 -8.70 -1.05
C PHE A 274 25.10 -8.62 -0.03
#